data_AF-A0A433Q495-F1
#
_entry.id   AF-A0A433Q495-F1
#
_cell.length_a   1.000
_cell.length_b   1.000
_cell.length_c   1.000
_cell.angle_alpha   90.00
_cell.angle_beta   90.00
_cell.angle_gamma   90.00
#
_symmetry.space_group_name_H-M   'P 1'
#
loop_
_entity.id
_entity.type
_entity.pdbx_description
1 polymer ?
#
loop_
_entity_poly.entity_id
_entity_poly.type
_entity_poly.pdbx_seq_one_letter_code
_entity_poly.pdbx_strand_id
1 'polypeptide(L)'
;MNFDSMLLPRAPDGDGEPEQSGCKLLDSFAIVIQLCLVTAAFSSLIYKRSRERPQRPVLIWGFDVSKQLFGGIVIHSLNLIVSYISGSVEGDPTNLCVW
;
A
#
# COMPACT_ATOMS: atom_id res chain seq x y z
N MET A 1 -63.50 2.10 -4.68
CA MET A 1 -62.57 3.16 -5.10
C MET A 1 -61.88 3.69 -3.85
N ASN A 2 -60.71 3.14 -3.54
CA ASN A 2 -59.75 3.66 -2.55
C ASN A 2 -58.39 3.62 -3.25
N PHE A 3 -57.67 4.74 -3.25
CA PHE A 3 -56.54 5.01 -4.15
C PHE A 3 -55.17 4.72 -3.50
N ASP A 4 -55.14 4.09 -2.33
CA ASP A 4 -53.92 3.86 -1.54
C ASP A 4 -53.33 2.43 -1.67
N SER A 5 -53.76 1.65 -2.66
CA SER A 5 -53.36 0.25 -2.84
C SER A 5 -52.34 -0.02 -3.96
N MET A 6 -51.57 0.96 -4.44
CA MET A 6 -50.78 0.76 -5.67
C MET A 6 -49.36 1.34 -5.70
N LEU A 7 -48.53 1.17 -4.66
CA LEU A 7 -47.08 1.02 -4.89
C LEU A 7 -46.35 0.48 -3.65
N LEU A 8 -46.41 -0.83 -3.45
CA LEU A 8 -45.26 -1.55 -2.90
C LEU A 8 -44.52 -2.21 -4.06
N PRO A 9 -43.19 -2.21 -4.03
CA PRO A 9 -42.42 -3.41 -4.32
C PRO A 9 -41.71 -3.91 -3.05
N ARG A 10 -41.67 -5.23 -2.90
CA ARG A 10 -40.97 -5.96 -1.82
C ARG A 10 -39.65 -6.56 -2.33
N ALA A 11 -38.67 -6.62 -1.41
CA ALA A 11 -37.43 -7.45 -1.34
C ALA A 11 -36.13 -6.84 -1.89
N PRO A 12 -34.91 -7.28 -1.46
CA PRO A 12 -34.53 -8.28 -0.44
C PRO A 12 -33.50 -7.79 0.61
N ASP A 13 -33.09 -8.74 1.47
CA ASP A 13 -32.09 -8.74 2.55
C ASP A 13 -30.70 -8.16 2.23
N GLY A 14 -29.99 -7.74 3.28
CA GLY A 14 -28.57 -7.40 3.21
C GLY A 14 -28.13 -6.55 4.40
N ASP A 15 -27.81 -7.22 5.49
CA ASP A 15 -26.70 -6.85 6.35
C ASP A 15 -25.54 -6.27 5.53
N GLY A 16 -25.19 -5.04 5.84
CA GLY A 16 -24.14 -4.32 5.17
C GLY A 16 -23.88 -3.09 6.00
N GLU A 17 -23.03 -3.25 7.02
CA GLU A 17 -22.14 -2.19 7.43
C GLU A 17 -21.73 -1.39 6.19
N PRO A 18 -21.50 -0.06 6.25
CA PRO A 18 -20.60 0.53 5.29
C PRO A 18 -19.24 -0.15 5.55
N GLU A 19 -19.04 -1.33 4.96
CA GLU A 19 -17.76 -1.89 4.62
C GLU A 19 -17.10 -0.73 3.91
N GLN A 20 -16.28 -0.02 4.68
CA GLN A 20 -15.28 0.88 4.18
C GLN A 20 -14.49 0.00 3.24
N SER A 21 -14.94 -0.06 1.99
CA SER A 21 -14.26 -0.60 0.84
C SER A 21 -13.12 0.37 0.53
N GLY A 22 -12.36 0.69 1.58
CA GLY A 22 -11.17 1.49 1.54
C GLY A 22 -10.17 0.63 0.81
N CYS A 23 -9.82 1.09 -0.38
CA CYS A 23 -8.61 0.79 -1.13
C CYS A 23 -7.68 -0.23 -0.45
N LYS A 24 -7.80 -1.51 -0.84
CA LYS A 24 -6.90 -2.58 -0.36
C LYS A 24 -5.53 -2.53 -1.07
N LEU A 25 -4.92 -1.35 -1.06
CA LEU A 25 -3.62 -1.06 -1.68
C LEU A 25 -2.44 -1.65 -0.87
N LEU A 26 -2.66 -1.86 0.44
CA LEU A 26 -1.81 -2.65 1.32
C LEU A 26 -2.45 -4.01 1.61
N ASP A 27 -2.67 -4.81 0.57
CA ASP A 27 -3.02 -6.21 0.79
C ASP A 27 -1.87 -6.96 1.49
N SER A 28 -2.20 -7.94 2.33
CA SER A 28 -1.21 -8.67 3.14
C SER A 28 -0.09 -9.30 2.31
N PHE A 29 -0.38 -9.67 1.06
CA PHE A 29 0.64 -10.19 0.14
C PHE A 29 1.75 -9.17 -0.19
N ALA A 30 1.38 -7.90 -0.42
CA ALA A 30 2.34 -6.84 -0.74
C ALA A 30 3.27 -6.55 0.45
N ILE A 31 2.71 -6.55 1.67
CA ILE A 31 3.49 -6.37 2.92
C ILE A 31 4.52 -7.49 3.08
N VAL A 32 4.14 -8.74 2.81
CA VAL A 32 5.05 -9.89 2.88
C VAL A 32 6.21 -9.71 1.91
N ILE A 33 5.93 -9.40 0.64
CA ILE A 33 6.98 -9.22 -0.36
C ILE A 33 7.87 -8.01 -0.04
N GLN A 34 7.29 -6.90 0.41
CA GLN A 34 8.06 -5.69 0.74
C GLN A 34 9.00 -5.92 1.93
N LEU A 35 8.56 -6.66 2.95
CA LEU A 35 9.43 -7.08 4.05
C LEU A 35 10.52 -8.04 3.58
N CYS A 36 10.19 -9.05 2.78
CA CYS A 36 11.18 -9.98 2.22
C CYS A 36 12.28 -9.24 1.43
N LEU A 37 11.91 -8.28 0.59
CA LEU A 37 12.85 -7.48 -0.19
C LEU A 37 13.72 -6.57 0.69
N VAL A 38 13.14 -5.91 1.69
CA VAL A 38 13.89 -5.07 2.66
C VAL A 38 14.88 -5.93 3.44
N THR A 39 14.45 -7.08 3.95
CA THR A 39 15.32 -8.01 4.69
C THR A 39 16.43 -8.56 3.80
N ALA A 40 16.13 -8.94 2.56
CA ALA A 40 17.14 -9.42 1.61
C ALA A 40 18.16 -8.32 1.26
N ALA A 41 17.69 -7.10 0.99
CA ALA A 41 18.55 -5.95 0.70
C ALA A 41 19.48 -5.64 1.90
N PHE A 42 18.93 -5.55 3.11
CA PHE A 42 19.71 -5.30 4.33
C PHE A 42 20.71 -6.43 4.62
N SER A 43 20.30 -7.69 4.44
CA SER A 43 21.15 -8.86 4.61
C SER A 43 22.33 -8.86 3.64
N SER A 44 22.11 -8.43 2.39
CA SER A 44 23.17 -8.32 1.38
C SER A 44 24.26 -7.30 1.78
N LEU A 45 23.86 -6.19 2.43
CA LEU A 45 24.78 -5.15 2.91
C LEU A 45 25.60 -5.63 4.11
N ILE A 46 24.98 -6.37 5.03
CA ILE A 46 25.68 -7.00 6.15
C ILE A 46 26.66 -8.07 5.67
N TYR A 47 26.24 -8.90 4.71
CA TYR A 47 27.09 -9.94 4.14
C TYR A 47 28.32 -9.36 3.44
N LYS A 48 28.16 -8.32 2.62
CA LYS A 48 29.28 -7.60 2.00
C LYS A 48 30.24 -7.04 3.06
N ARG A 49 29.68 -6.35 4.08
CA ARG A 49 30.46 -5.82 5.21
C ARG A 49 31.26 -6.91 5.94
N SER A 50 30.71 -8.11 6.10
CA SER A 50 31.39 -9.24 6.75
C SER A 50 32.55 -9.79 5.92
N ARG A 51 32.45 -9.69 4.59
CA ARG A 51 33.45 -10.23 3.64
C ARG A 51 34.53 -9.22 3.24
N GLU A 52 34.30 -7.92 3.40
CA GLU A 52 35.29 -6.88 3.12
C GLU A 52 36.38 -6.76 4.21
N ARG A 53 37.64 -6.88 3.79
CA ARG A 53 38.86 -6.56 4.57
C ARG A 53 39.64 -5.51 3.77
N PRO A 54 39.93 -4.28 4.28
CA PRO A 54 39.61 -3.68 5.59
C PRO A 54 38.16 -3.16 5.69
N GLN A 55 37.59 -3.13 6.89
CA GLN A 55 36.19 -2.75 7.10
C GLN A 55 35.97 -1.23 7.00
N ARG A 56 35.02 -0.81 6.16
CA ARG A 56 34.58 0.59 6.04
C ARG A 56 33.99 1.08 7.39
N PRO A 57 34.30 2.31 7.85
CA PRO A 57 33.85 2.79 9.15
C PRO A 57 32.31 2.74 9.28
N VAL A 58 31.82 2.25 10.43
CA VAL A 58 30.40 1.99 10.70
C VAL A 58 29.50 3.20 10.45
N LEU A 59 29.98 4.41 10.73
CA LEU A 59 29.22 5.64 10.52
C LEU A 59 28.89 5.87 9.04
N ILE A 60 29.87 5.72 8.14
CA ILE A 60 29.64 5.92 6.70
C ILE A 60 28.71 4.84 6.14
N TRP A 61 28.85 3.60 6.61
CA TRP A 61 27.95 2.51 6.23
C TRP A 61 26.51 2.77 6.69
N GLY A 62 26.32 3.27 7.92
CA GLY A 62 25.01 3.70 8.39
C GLY A 62 24.43 4.84 7.56
N PHE A 63 25.24 5.85 7.23
CA PHE A 63 24.82 6.95 6.35
C PHE A 63 24.47 6.50 4.92
N ASP A 64 25.01 5.38 4.44
CA ASP A 64 24.67 4.79 3.14
C ASP A 64 23.33 4.03 3.19
N VAL A 65 23.13 3.21 4.23
CA VAL A 65 21.87 2.48 4.47
C VAL A 65 20.71 3.45 4.69
N SER A 66 20.91 4.50 5.47
CA SER A 66 19.90 5.53 5.71
C SER A 66 19.46 6.24 4.42
N LYS A 67 20.38 6.43 3.46
CA LYS A 67 20.03 6.98 2.14
C LYS A 67 19.19 6.02 1.32
N GLN A 68 19.52 4.72 1.32
CA GLN A 68 18.73 3.70 0.61
C GLN A 68 17.30 3.60 1.16
N LEU A 69 17.16 3.61 2.49
CA LEU A 69 15.86 3.60 3.16
C LEU A 69 15.06 4.87 2.87
N PHE A 70 15.70 6.04 2.95
CA PHE A 70 15.04 7.32 2.69
C PHE A 70 14.51 7.41 1.24
N GLY A 71 15.30 7.00 0.25
CA GLY A 71 14.85 6.95 -1.14
C GLY A 71 13.66 6.01 -1.36
N GLY A 72 13.68 4.83 -0.74
CA GLY A 72 12.59 3.86 -0.80
C GLY A 72 11.28 4.38 -0.18
N ILE A 73 11.37 5.06 0.96
CA ILE A 73 10.20 5.67 1.62
C ILE A 73 9.65 6.82 0.77
N VAL A 74 10.51 7.70 0.24
CA VAL A 74 10.07 8.83 -0.59
C VAL A 74 9.34 8.35 -1.83
N ILE A 75 9.91 7.39 -2.58
CA ILE A 75 9.26 6.89 -3.80
C ILE A 75 7.96 6.13 -3.49
N HIS A 76 7.93 5.35 -2.41
CA HIS A 76 6.73 4.65 -1.97
C HIS A 76 5.61 5.63 -1.59
N SER A 77 5.92 6.66 -0.80
CA SER A 77 4.97 7.71 -0.44
C SER A 77 4.47 8.49 -1.65
N LEU A 78 5.35 8.82 -2.60
CA LEU A 78 4.95 9.48 -3.85
C LEU A 78 4.00 8.60 -4.66
N ASN A 79 4.30 7.31 -4.81
CA ASN A 79 3.43 6.37 -5.51
C ASN A 79 2.05 6.28 -4.82
N LEU A 80 2.01 6.19 -3.49
CA LEU A 80 0.75 6.18 -2.73
C LEU A 80 -0.05 7.47 -2.90
N ILE A 81 0.60 8.64 -2.85
CA ILE A 81 -0.05 9.94 -3.01
C ILE A 81 -0.64 10.08 -4.42
N VAL A 82 0.09 9.68 -5.46
CA VAL A 82 -0.39 9.73 -6.85
C VAL A 82 -1.61 8.83 -7.02
N SER A 83 -1.57 7.59 -6.52
CA SER A 83 -2.73 6.69 -6.57
C SER A 83 -3.93 7.25 -5.79
N TYR A 84 -3.70 7.90 -4.64
CA TYR A 84 -4.76 8.53 -3.86
C TYR A 84 -5.38 9.74 -4.58
N ILE A 85 -4.56 10.62 -5.16
CA ILE A 85 -5.03 11.79 -5.91
C ILE A 85 -5.79 11.34 -7.16
N SER A 86 -5.26 10.38 -7.93
CA SER A 86 -5.91 9.86 -9.13
C SER A 86 -7.28 9.26 -8.82
N GLY A 87 -7.39 8.48 -7.74
CA GLY A 87 -8.67 7.91 -7.29
C GLY A 87 -9.67 8.95 -6.74
N SER A 88 -9.21 10.13 -6.33
CA SER A 88 -10.08 11.20 -5.80
C SER A 88 -10.63 12.14 -6.88
N VAL A 89 -10.02 12.17 -8.07
CA VAL A 89 -10.41 13.07 -9.18
C VAL A 89 -11.50 12.44 -10.07
N GLU A 90 -11.57 11.12 -10.17
CA GLU A 90 -12.61 10.39 -10.90
C GLU A 90 -13.71 9.91 -9.95
N GLY A 91 -14.83 10.62 -9.90
CA GLY A 91 -16.00 10.28 -9.07
C GLY A 91 -16.90 9.17 -9.65
N ASP A 92 -16.33 8.07 -10.15
CA ASP A 92 -17.09 6.92 -10.69
C ASP A 92 -16.77 5.62 -9.93
N PRO A 93 -17.75 4.78 -9.51
CA PRO A 93 -17.54 3.64 -8.62
C PRO A 93 -17.06 2.36 -9.32
N THR A 94 -16.74 2.40 -10.62
CA THR A 94 -16.23 1.25 -11.37
C THR A 94 -14.70 1.25 -11.43
N ASN A 95 -14.08 0.57 -10.46
CA ASN A 95 -12.83 -0.22 -10.49
C ASN A 95 -11.68 0.24 -9.55
N LEU A 96 -11.26 -0.73 -8.71
CA LEU A 96 -10.40 -0.67 -7.52
C LEU A 96 -9.08 0.08 -7.75
N CYS A 97 -8.91 1.26 -7.14
CA CYS A 97 -7.63 1.95 -6.94
C CYS A 97 -6.64 1.80 -8.11
N VAL A 98 -7.06 2.42 -9.22
CA VAL A 98 -6.41 2.60 -10.51
C VAL A 98 -4.89 2.36 -10.49
N TRP A 99 -4.49 1.39 -11.32
CA TRP A 99 -3.12 0.98 -11.62
C TRP A 99 -2.20 2.15 -11.97
#